data_AF-A0A4R6EH23-F1
#
_entry.id   AF-A0A4R6EH23-F1
#
_cell.length_a   1.000
_cell.length_b   1.000
_cell.length_c   1.000
_cell.angle_alpha   90.00
_cell.angle_beta   90.00
_cell.angle_gamma   90.00
#
_symmetry.space_group_name_H-M   'P 1'
#
loop_
_entity.id
_entity.type
_entity.pdbx_description
1 polymer ?
#
loop_
_entity_poly.entity_id
_entity_poly.type
_entity_poly.pdbx_seq_one_letter_code
_entity_poly.pdbx_strand_id
1 'polypeptide(L)'
;MCQLFTGARPQLYASRVRSIRLGGVATSIRLENIYWQALEEIGARDGLTVPRLVSRLHEELAAAGTLGDRANFTSFLRVSCTRYLQLQVAGLVPTDCSVPIRDLDSRSILAAERATAERTEKQALAA
;
A
#
# COMPACT_ATOMS: atom_id res chain seq x y z
N MET A 1 18.94 -18.60 -4.69
CA MET A 1 17.58 -18.08 -4.44
C MET A 1 17.24 -17.99 -2.96
N CYS A 2 17.50 -19.03 -2.14
CA CYS A 2 17.13 -19.03 -0.71
C CYS A 2 17.77 -17.89 0.09
N GLN A 3 19.07 -17.60 -0.07
CA GLN A 3 19.75 -16.54 0.70
C GLN A 3 19.15 -15.13 0.51
N LEU A 4 18.55 -14.85 -0.66
CA LEU A 4 17.88 -13.58 -0.92
C LEU A 4 16.67 -13.37 0.00
N PHE A 5 15.94 -14.45 0.31
CA PHE A 5 14.73 -14.39 1.13
C PHE A 5 14.98 -14.77 2.59
N THR A 6 15.86 -15.74 2.86
CA THR A 6 16.22 -16.17 4.22
C THR A 6 17.21 -15.22 4.90
N GLY A 7 17.92 -14.39 4.12
CA GLY A 7 18.81 -13.35 4.62
C GLY A 7 18.10 -12.05 4.98
N ALA A 8 16.77 -11.98 4.84
CA ALA A 8 16.00 -10.80 5.22
C ALA A 8 16.19 -10.50 6.71
N ARG A 9 16.49 -9.24 7.04
CA ARG A 9 16.65 -8.79 8.44
C ARG A 9 15.39 -9.17 9.24
N PRO A 10 15.52 -9.93 10.36
CA PRO A 10 14.36 -10.38 11.13
C PRO A 10 13.40 -9.28 11.57
N GLN A 11 13.92 -8.07 11.74
CA GLN A 11 13.14 -6.90 12.10
C GLN A 11 12.11 -6.53 11.03
N LEU A 12 12.31 -6.86 9.75
CA LEU A 12 11.37 -6.49 8.68
C LEU A 12 10.03 -7.21 8.79
N TYR A 13 10.05 -8.52 9.11
CA TYR A 13 8.85 -9.34 9.27
C TYR A 13 8.37 -9.44 10.73
N ALA A 14 9.08 -8.81 11.68
CA ALA A 14 8.60 -8.67 13.05
C ALA A 14 7.33 -7.80 13.08
N SER A 15 6.29 -8.30 13.74
CA SER A 15 4.99 -7.64 13.84
C SER A 15 4.97 -6.59 14.96
N ARG A 16 4.42 -5.42 14.66
CA ARG A 16 4.26 -4.31 15.61
C ARG A 16 2.81 -3.81 15.60
N VAL A 17 2.28 -3.60 16.80
CA VAL A 17 0.96 -2.99 17.00
C VAL A 17 1.11 -1.48 17.18
N ARG A 18 0.26 -0.70 16.50
CA ARG A 18 0.11 0.75 16.72
C ARG A 18 -1.38 1.05 16.93
N SER A 19 -1.70 1.89 17.92
CA SER A 19 -3.07 2.39 18.13
C SER A 19 -3.29 3.64 17.27
N ILE A 20 -4.29 3.61 16.39
CA ILE A 20 -4.61 4.70 15.45
C ILE A 20 -6.10 5.02 15.56
N ARG A 21 -6.46 6.31 15.55
CA ARG A 21 -7.86 6.74 15.59
C ARG A 21 -8.48 6.67 14.19
N LEU A 22 -9.45 5.78 13.99
CA LEU A 22 -10.23 5.65 12.76
C LEU A 22 -11.67 6.09 13.06
N GLY A 23 -12.18 7.13 12.40
CA GLY A 23 -13.53 7.65 12.67
C GLY A 23 -13.76 8.04 14.14
N GLY A 24 -12.71 8.52 14.82
CA GLY A 24 -12.76 8.86 16.25
C GLY A 24 -12.56 7.69 17.23
N VAL A 25 -12.58 6.44 16.76
CA VAL A 25 -12.39 5.24 17.59
C VAL A 25 -10.92 4.82 17.59
N ALA A 26 -10.36 4.53 18.77
CA ALA A 26 -9.01 4.00 18.89
C ALA A 26 -8.96 2.54 18.44
N THR A 27 -8.29 2.29 17.31
CA THR A 27 -8.19 0.97 16.68
C THR A 27 -6.75 0.47 16.73
N SER A 28 -6.56 -0.74 17.24
CA SER A 28 -5.25 -1.41 17.28
C SER A 28 -4.97 -2.09 15.94
N ILE A 29 -3.98 -1.60 15.21
CA ILE A 29 -3.56 -2.15 13.92
C ILE A 29 -2.23 -2.89 14.10
N ARG A 30 -2.16 -4.14 13.64
CA ARG A 30 -0.97 -4.99 13.70
C ARG A 30 -0.39 -5.22 12.30
N LEU A 31 0.81 -4.71 12.05
CA LEU A 31 1.54 -4.88 10.79
C LEU A 31 3.01 -5.21 11.03
N GLU A 32 3.62 -5.89 10.08
CA GLU A 32 5.06 -6.11 9.99
C GLU A 32 5.79 -4.77 9.76
N ASN A 33 7.01 -4.64 10.27
CA ASN A 33 7.75 -3.37 10.18
C ASN A 33 7.99 -2.88 8.75
N ILE A 34 8.14 -3.79 7.79
CA ILE A 34 8.27 -3.42 6.38
C ILE A 34 7.05 -2.64 5.86
N TYR A 35 5.84 -3.00 6.30
CA TYR A 35 4.63 -2.27 5.93
C TYR A 35 4.52 -0.93 6.66
N TRP A 36 4.97 -0.88 7.92
CA TRP A 36 5.07 0.42 8.61
C TRP A 36 6.04 1.37 7.92
N GLN A 37 7.19 0.88 7.45
CA GLN A 37 8.16 1.67 6.70
C GLN A 37 7.59 2.19 5.38
N ALA A 38 6.90 1.34 4.62
CA ALA A 38 6.23 1.76 3.39
C ALA A 38 5.16 2.84 3.66
N LEU A 39 4.34 2.69 4.72
CA LEU A 39 3.36 3.72 5.11
C LEU A 39 4.03 5.03 5.57
N GLU A 40 5.19 4.96 6.22
CA GLU A 40 5.98 6.13 6.61
C GLU A 40 6.48 6.89 5.38
N GLU A 41 7.00 6.17 4.38
CA GLU A 41 7.42 6.77 3.11
C GLU A 41 6.26 7.39 2.34
N ILE A 42 5.17 6.64 2.13
CA ILE A 42 3.95 7.13 1.45
C ILE A 42 3.42 8.39 2.14
N GLY A 43 3.37 8.37 3.47
CA GLY A 43 2.94 9.53 4.26
C GLY A 43 3.88 10.73 4.05
N ALA A 44 5.19 10.51 4.17
CA ALA A 44 6.20 11.56 4.03
C ALA A 44 6.16 12.26 2.66
N ARG A 45 5.94 11.52 1.57
CA ARG A 45 5.80 12.06 0.21
C ARG A 45 4.69 13.12 0.11
N ASP A 46 3.61 12.94 0.85
CA ASP A 46 2.47 13.87 0.87
C ASP A 46 2.47 14.80 2.10
N GLY A 47 3.51 14.78 2.93
CA GLY A 47 3.57 15.57 4.17
C GLY A 47 2.56 15.11 5.24
N LEU A 48 2.21 13.83 5.24
CA LEU A 48 1.28 13.20 6.19
C LEU A 48 2.04 12.33 7.19
N THR A 49 1.61 12.35 8.45
CA THR A 49 2.02 11.33 9.42
C THR A 49 1.30 10.01 9.13
N VAL A 50 1.89 8.88 9.54
CA VAL A 50 1.25 7.55 9.37
C VAL A 50 -0.18 7.50 9.92
N PRO A 51 -0.47 7.98 11.15
CA PRO A 51 -1.86 7.98 11.64
C PRO A 51 -2.79 8.76 10.71
N ARG A 52 -2.37 9.92 10.19
CA ARG A 52 -3.21 10.75 9.31
C ARG A 52 -3.42 10.10 7.94
N LEU A 53 -2.39 9.49 7.35
CA LEU A 53 -2.51 8.72 6.12
C LEU A 53 -3.49 7.55 6.30
N VAL A 54 -3.31 6.76 7.36
CA VAL A 54 -4.13 5.57 7.63
C VAL A 54 -5.59 5.96 7.90
N SER A 55 -5.85 7.00 8.69
CA SER A 55 -7.22 7.50 8.91
C SER A 55 -7.87 7.97 7.62
N ARG A 56 -7.14 8.71 6.76
CA ARG A 56 -7.65 9.17 5.46
C ARG A 56 -7.99 8.00 4.53
N LEU A 57 -7.10 7.01 4.43
CA LEU A 57 -7.35 5.80 3.64
C LEU A 57 -8.59 5.05 4.13
N HIS A 58 -8.80 4.97 5.45
CA HIS A 58 -9.98 4.35 6.03
C HIS A 58 -11.26 5.10 5.65
N GLU A 59 -11.26 6.43 5.74
CA GLU A 59 -12.40 7.28 5.37
C GLU A 59 -12.74 7.19 3.88
N GLU A 60 -11.74 7.28 3.00
CA GLU A 60 -11.93 7.17 1.55
C GLU A 60 -12.43 5.77 1.15
N LEU A 61 -11.92 4.71 1.78
CA LEU A 61 -12.35 3.34 1.51
C LEU A 61 -13.79 3.07 1.97
N ALA A 62 -14.20 3.66 3.10
CA ALA A 62 -15.59 3.63 3.56
C ALA A 62 -16.51 4.41 2.61
N ALA A 63 -16.10 5.60 2.17
CA ALA A 63 -16.88 6.43 1.25
C ALA A 63 -17.04 5.79 -0.14
N ALA A 64 -16.05 5.03 -0.60
CA ALA A 64 -16.11 4.29 -1.85
C ALA A 64 -17.00 3.03 -1.80
N GLY A 65 -17.60 2.71 -0.64
CA GLY A 65 -18.44 1.52 -0.46
C GLY A 65 -17.70 0.20 -0.60
N THR A 66 -16.37 0.23 -0.66
CA THR A 66 -15.51 -0.95 -0.87
C THR A 66 -15.18 -1.65 0.45
N LEU A 67 -15.37 -0.95 1.58
CA LEU A 67 -15.40 -1.55 2.90
C LEU A 67 -16.75 -2.28 3.09
N GLY A 68 -16.90 -3.47 2.52
CA GLY A 68 -18.01 -4.35 2.91
C GLY A 68 -17.89 -4.73 4.39
N ASP A 69 -18.96 -5.28 4.98
CA ASP A 69 -19.08 -5.69 6.40
C ASP A 69 -17.98 -6.65 6.92
N ARG A 70 -17.10 -7.14 6.05
CA ARG A 70 -16.01 -8.09 6.37
C ARG A 70 -14.63 -7.69 5.83
N ALA A 71 -14.45 -6.48 5.30
CA ALA A 71 -13.16 -6.06 4.75
C ALA A 71 -12.12 -5.85 5.87
N ASN A 72 -11.08 -6.68 5.90
CA ASN A 72 -9.98 -6.52 6.86
C ASN A 72 -9.10 -5.32 6.45
N PHE A 73 -9.32 -4.18 7.09
CA PHE A 73 -8.55 -2.95 6.86
C PHE A 73 -7.03 -3.15 6.99
N THR A 74 -6.58 -4.07 7.85
CA THR A 74 -5.15 -4.41 7.97
C THR A 74 -4.63 -5.11 6.71
N SER A 75 -5.43 -5.99 6.10
CA SER A 75 -5.08 -6.61 4.81
C SER A 75 -5.03 -5.57 3.69
N PHE A 76 -5.97 -4.63 3.68
CA PHE A 76 -5.95 -3.50 2.74
C PHE A 76 -4.62 -2.73 2.83
N LEU A 77 -4.18 -2.36 4.03
CA LEU A 77 -2.90 -1.65 4.22
C LEU A 77 -1.70 -2.43 3.66
N ARG A 78 -1.63 -3.75 3.87
CA ARG A 78 -0.58 -4.59 3.29
C ARG A 78 -0.61 -4.57 1.76
N VAL A 79 -1.80 -4.72 1.17
CA VAL A 79 -2.00 -4.68 -0.29
C VAL A 79 -1.62 -3.31 -0.84
N SER A 80 -2.00 -2.21 -0.18
CA SER A 80 -1.64 -0.85 -0.60
C SER A 80 -0.12 -0.65 -0.65
N CYS A 81 0.61 -1.15 0.35
CA CYS A 81 2.08 -1.08 0.38
C CYS A 81 2.71 -1.91 -0.75
N THR A 82 2.26 -3.14 -0.94
CA THR A 82 2.77 -4.00 -2.03
C THR A 82 2.47 -3.39 -3.39
N ARG A 83 1.25 -2.87 -3.59
CA ARG A 83 0.85 -2.21 -4.83
C ARG A 83 1.67 -0.95 -5.11
N TYR A 84 1.96 -0.15 -4.08
CA TYR A 84 2.85 1.00 -4.19
C TYR A 84 4.22 0.61 -4.76
N LEU A 85 4.85 -0.43 -4.22
CA LEU A 85 6.14 -0.94 -4.71
C LEU A 85 6.03 -1.52 -6.13
N GLN A 86 4.95 -2.24 -6.45
CA GLN A 86 4.72 -2.77 -7.80
C GLN A 86 4.56 -1.65 -8.84
N LEU A 87 3.84 -0.59 -8.51
CA LEU A 87 3.69 0.57 -9.38
C LEU A 87 5.04 1.30 -9.59
N GLN A 88 5.91 1.33 -8.59
CA GLN A 88 7.28 1.82 -8.75
C GLN A 88 8.11 0.95 -9.69
N VAL A 89 8.06 -0.37 -9.53
CA VAL A 89 8.73 -1.33 -10.42
C VAL A 89 8.23 -1.20 -11.86
N ALA A 90 6.94 -0.94 -12.05
CA ALA A 90 6.33 -0.71 -13.36
C ALA A 90 6.62 0.69 -13.95
N GLY A 91 7.31 1.58 -13.21
CA GLY A 91 7.58 2.96 -13.63
C GLY A 91 6.34 3.87 -13.65
N LEU A 92 5.22 3.42 -13.07
CA LEU A 92 3.96 4.18 -13.00
C LEU A 92 3.94 5.15 -11.81
N VAL A 93 4.70 4.84 -10.77
CA VAL A 93 4.93 5.73 -9.62
C VAL A 93 6.44 6.00 -9.54
N PRO A 94 6.89 7.26 -9.45
CA PRO A 94 8.31 7.55 -9.30
C PRO A 94 8.89 6.94 -8.01
N THR A 95 10.14 6.45 -8.09
CA THR A 95 10.96 6.07 -6.93
C THR A 95 11.55 7.27 -6.20
N ASP A 96 11.58 8.43 -6.86
CA ASP A 96 11.92 9.70 -6.23
C ASP A 96 10.85 10.09 -5.19
N CYS A 97 11.25 10.07 -3.93
CA CYS A 97 10.39 10.40 -2.79
C CYS A 97 10.13 11.91 -2.64
N SER A 98 10.78 12.78 -3.43
CA SER A 98 10.48 14.21 -3.46
C SER A 98 9.19 14.53 -4.23
N VAL A 99 8.74 13.62 -5.10
CA VAL A 99 7.50 13.76 -5.87
C VAL A 99 6.30 13.33 -5.02
N PRO A 100 5.35 14.23 -4.70
CA PRO A 100 4.15 13.87 -3.95
C PRO A 100 3.27 12.88 -4.72
N ILE A 101 2.68 11.92 -4.00
CA ILE A 101 1.76 10.94 -4.61
C ILE A 101 0.46 11.64 -5.03
N ARG A 102 0.02 12.66 -4.28
CA ARG A 102 -1.18 13.45 -4.61
C ARG A 102 -1.12 14.17 -5.96
N ASP A 103 0.07 14.40 -6.51
CA ASP A 103 0.27 15.14 -7.77
C ASP A 103 0.28 14.19 -8.99
N LEU A 104 0.29 12.87 -8.75
CA LEU A 104 0.27 11.87 -9.81
C LEU A 104 -1.12 11.77 -10.45
N ASP A 105 -1.17 11.60 -11.77
CA ASP A 105 -2.42 11.31 -12.47
C ASP A 105 -2.87 9.86 -12.19
N SER A 106 -3.67 9.71 -11.14
CA SER A 106 -4.25 8.44 -10.73
C SER A 106 -5.06 7.75 -11.84
N ARG A 107 -5.68 8.50 -12.78
CA ARG A 107 -6.52 7.89 -13.83
C ARG A 107 -5.66 7.17 -14.86
N SER A 108 -4.58 7.79 -15.32
CA SER A 108 -3.65 7.14 -16.26
C SER A 108 -2.90 5.99 -15.60
N ILE A 109 -2.48 6.12 -14.34
CA ILE A 109 -1.84 5.03 -13.60
C ILE A 109 -2.77 3.81 -13.52
N LEU A 110 -4.03 4.01 -13.12
CA LEU A 110 -5.01 2.91 -13.01
C LEU A 110 -5.33 2.29 -14.38
N ALA A 111 -5.36 3.08 -15.45
CA ALA A 111 -5.56 2.56 -16.81
C ALA A 111 -4.37 1.71 -17.28
N ALA A 112 -3.14 2.17 -17.04
CA ALA A 112 -1.92 1.45 -17.39
C ALA A 112 -1.73 0.16 -16.57
N GLU A 113 -2.10 0.18 -15.29
CA GLU A 113 -2.09 -1.01 -14.43
C GLU A 113 -3.07 -2.08 -14.95
N ARG A 114 -4.31 -1.70 -15.30
CA ARG A 114 -5.29 -2.62 -15.92
C ARG A 114 -4.78 -3.21 -17.23
N ALA A 115 -4.22 -2.38 -18.11
CA ALA A 115 -3.65 -2.85 -19.37
C ALA A 115 -2.49 -3.84 -19.18
N THR A 116 -1.67 -3.64 -18.14
CA THR A 116 -0.61 -4.58 -17.78
C THR A 116 -1.18 -5.90 -17.27
N ALA A 117 -2.17 -5.86 -16.38
CA ALA A 117 -2.82 -7.06 -15.84
C ALA A 117 -3.46 -7.91 -16.96
N GLU A 118 -4.18 -7.28 -17.89
CA GLU A 118 -4.79 -7.96 -19.05
C GLU A 118 -3.75 -8.62 -19.96
N ARG A 119 -2.56 -8.02 -20.11
CA ARG A 119 -1.46 -8.61 -20.89
C ARG A 119 -0.88 -9.83 -20.18
N THR A 120 -0.64 -9.75 -18.88
CA THR A 120 -0.13 -10.88 -18.09
C THR A 120 -1.11 -12.05 -18.09
N GLU A 121 -2.41 -11.78 -17.96
CA GLU A 121 -3.46 -12.80 -18.02
C GLU A 121 -3.50 -13.48 -19.40
N LYS A 122 -3.52 -12.69 -20.50
CA LYS A 122 -3.46 -13.24 -21.86
C LYS A 122 -2.21 -14.08 -22.14
N GLN A 123 -1.06 -13.68 -21.58
CA GLN A 123 0.19 -14.44 -21.68
C GLN A 123 0.14 -15.75 -20.89
N ALA A 124 -0.49 -15.74 -19.70
CA ALA A 124 -0.65 -16.92 -18.87
C ALA A 124 -1.64 -17.95 -19.46
N LEU A 125 -2.69 -17.51 -20.15
CA LEU A 125 -3.63 -18.40 -20.86
C LEU A 125 -3.04 -18.97 -22.17
N ALA A 126 -1.99 -18.36 -22.70
CA ALA A 126 -1.32 -18.80 -23.93
C ALA A 126 -0.14 -19.76 -23.67
N ALA A 127 0.18 -20.04 -22.40
CA ALA A 127 1.26 -20.93 -21.94
C ALA A 127 0.68 -22.23 -21.37
#